data_AF-A0A1Y1MIU5-F1
#
_entry.id   AF-A0A1Y1MIU5-F1
#
_cell.length_a   1.000
_cell.length_b   1.000
_cell.length_c   1.000
_cell.angle_alpha   90.00
_cell.angle_beta   90.00
_cell.angle_gamma   90.00
#
_symmetry.space_group_name_H-M   'P 1'
#
loop_
_entity.id
_entity.type
_entity.pdbx_description
1 polymer ?
#
loop_
_entity_poly.entity_id
_entity_poly.type
_entity_poly.pdbx_seq_one_letter_code
_entity_poly.pdbx_strand_id
1 'polypeptide(L)'
;FMVQAILSTEPITASSKLFEKCMSALLDICGNNSLPFEQRVLGLNILRALFRHNQLGEVVMPHCAHGLKIAIRGFSSSAWGIRNSSTLLFSALIMRIFGVQRLRDMELISIKNKMQGQIFFVRFPDLFKFLLEQLEVASHEVYHPSLYPILLVLNRLYSNKETLDRVHLDAFLPYMEFFLSNPSHKIRNLAAQATASLIEINKLPHAVVSTIVSLTDATISNNYCHGLLQKVSRHTLLGHKSTNLLEGKFNKMNIK
;
A
#
# COMPACT_ATOMS: atom_id res chain seq x y z
N PHE A 1 -11.62 -0.62 -24.56
CA PHE A 1 -11.56 0.68 -25.25
C PHE A 1 -12.94 1.29 -25.46
N MET A 2 -13.95 0.57 -25.98
CA MET A 2 -15.29 1.12 -26.19
C MET A 2 -15.95 1.68 -24.91
N VAL A 3 -15.97 0.92 -23.81
CA VAL A 3 -16.52 1.38 -22.51
C VAL A 3 -15.82 2.64 -22.00
N GLN A 4 -14.48 2.67 -22.08
CA GLN A 4 -13.69 3.83 -21.66
C GLN A 4 -14.01 5.07 -22.51
N ALA A 5 -14.16 4.92 -23.83
CA ALA A 5 -14.50 6.03 -24.72
C ALA A 5 -15.86 6.64 -24.36
N ILE A 6 -16.89 5.80 -24.18
CA ILE A 6 -18.25 6.22 -23.80
C ILE A 6 -18.21 6.99 -22.47
N LEU A 7 -17.55 6.43 -21.46
CA LEU A 7 -17.47 7.05 -20.13
C LEU A 7 -16.65 8.34 -20.13
N SER A 8 -15.62 8.45 -20.98
CA SER A 8 -14.82 9.68 -21.08
C SER A 8 -15.54 10.84 -21.78
N THR A 9 -16.57 10.54 -22.58
CA THR A 9 -17.38 11.55 -23.27
C THR A 9 -18.59 12.02 -22.47
N GLU A 10 -18.91 11.38 -21.35
CA GLU A 10 -19.99 11.82 -20.47
C GLU A 10 -19.62 13.18 -19.85
N PRO A 11 -20.48 14.21 -19.95
CA PRO A 11 -20.22 15.50 -19.32
C PRO A 11 -19.99 15.32 -17.83
N ILE A 12 -18.89 15.85 -17.31
CA ILE A 12 -18.54 15.84 -15.88
C ILE A 12 -19.39 16.89 -15.14
N THR A 13 -20.68 16.94 -15.42
CA THR A 13 -21.67 17.69 -14.63
C THR A 13 -22.11 16.82 -13.44
N ALA A 14 -22.56 17.47 -12.36
CA ALA A 14 -22.56 17.00 -10.97
C ALA A 14 -23.32 15.69 -10.60
N SER A 15 -23.65 14.83 -11.55
CA SER A 15 -24.03 13.43 -11.30
C SER A 15 -23.96 12.64 -12.60
N SER A 16 -22.78 12.15 -13.00
CA SER A 16 -22.67 11.18 -14.09
C SER A 16 -23.26 9.84 -13.63
N LYS A 17 -24.59 9.78 -13.54
CA LYS A 17 -25.35 8.63 -13.04
C LYS A 17 -25.03 7.37 -13.84
N LEU A 18 -24.65 7.51 -15.12
CA LEU A 18 -24.25 6.39 -15.95
C LEU A 18 -22.85 5.90 -15.57
N PHE A 19 -21.88 6.80 -15.40
CA PHE A 19 -20.56 6.46 -14.88
C PHE A 19 -20.63 5.73 -13.54
N GLU A 20 -21.38 6.26 -12.57
CA GLU A 20 -21.53 5.65 -11.24
C GLU A 20 -22.16 4.25 -11.33
N LYS A 21 -23.22 4.09 -12.13
CA LYS A 21 -23.84 2.77 -12.39
C LYS A 21 -22.85 1.81 -13.04
N CYS A 22 -22.07 2.28 -14.01
CA CYS A 22 -21.10 1.46 -14.72
C CYS A 22 -19.96 1.02 -13.79
N MET A 23 -19.42 1.93 -12.98
CA MET A 23 -18.39 1.62 -11.99
C MET A 23 -18.89 0.61 -10.96
N SER A 24 -20.09 0.80 -10.41
CA SER A 24 -20.70 -0.17 -9.48
C SER A 24 -20.85 -1.55 -10.13
N ALA A 25 -21.45 -1.62 -11.32
CA ALA A 25 -21.65 -2.88 -12.03
C ALA A 25 -20.33 -3.60 -12.35
N LEU A 26 -19.29 -2.86 -12.77
CA LEU A 26 -17.97 -3.43 -13.04
C LEU A 26 -17.30 -3.95 -11.76
N LEU A 27 -17.39 -3.20 -10.65
CA LEU A 27 -16.86 -3.64 -9.35
C LEU A 27 -17.57 -4.90 -8.87
N ASP A 28 -18.89 -4.95 -9.00
CA ASP A 28 -19.71 -6.12 -8.63
C ASP A 28 -19.34 -7.35 -9.47
N ILE A 29 -19.19 -7.18 -10.79
CA ILE A 29 -18.75 -8.26 -11.69
C ILE A 29 -17.38 -8.80 -11.25
N CYS A 30 -16.42 -7.92 -10.98
CA CYS A 30 -15.06 -8.34 -10.64
C CYS A 30 -14.98 -9.01 -9.25
N GLY A 31 -15.78 -8.53 -8.30
CA GLY A 31 -15.86 -9.05 -6.94
C GLY A 31 -16.66 -10.36 -6.81
N ASN A 32 -17.55 -10.67 -7.76
CA ASN A 32 -18.37 -11.87 -7.72
C ASN A 32 -17.61 -13.11 -8.21
N ASN A 33 -17.18 -13.96 -7.27
CA ASN A 33 -16.46 -15.20 -7.57
C ASN A 33 -17.31 -16.26 -8.29
N SER A 34 -18.64 -16.13 -8.31
CA SER A 34 -19.55 -17.07 -8.97
C SER A 34 -19.74 -16.79 -10.46
N LEU A 35 -19.28 -15.63 -10.96
CA LEU A 35 -19.36 -15.31 -12.39
C LEU A 35 -18.27 -16.00 -13.21
N PRO A 36 -18.51 -16.23 -14.51
CA PRO A 36 -17.52 -16.81 -15.41
C PRO A 36 -16.18 -16.06 -15.38
N PHE A 37 -15.10 -16.82 -15.39
CA PHE A 37 -13.74 -16.30 -15.30
C PHE A 37 -13.44 -15.23 -16.35
N GLU A 38 -13.89 -15.42 -17.59
CA GLU A 38 -13.68 -14.53 -18.73
C GLU A 38 -14.32 -13.16 -18.49
N GLN A 39 -15.53 -13.15 -17.91
CA GLN A 39 -16.24 -11.91 -17.59
C GLN A 39 -15.50 -11.11 -16.53
N ARG A 40 -14.98 -11.80 -15.51
CA ARG A 40 -14.19 -11.17 -14.43
C ARG A 40 -12.86 -10.62 -14.94
N VAL A 41 -12.13 -11.38 -15.77
CA VAL A 41 -10.89 -10.91 -16.41
C VAL A 41 -11.15 -9.68 -17.27
N LEU A 42 -12.23 -9.69 -18.06
CA LEU A 42 -12.63 -8.53 -18.87
C LEU A 42 -12.95 -7.33 -17.99
N GLY A 43 -13.76 -7.51 -16.95
CA GLY A 43 -14.11 -6.47 -15.98
C GLY A 43 -12.89 -5.84 -15.33
N LEU A 44 -11.95 -6.65 -14.85
CA LEU A 44 -10.70 -6.18 -14.22
C LEU A 44 -9.87 -5.33 -15.20
N ASN A 45 -9.80 -5.74 -16.46
CA ASN A 45 -9.09 -5.00 -17.50
C ASN A 45 -9.79 -3.70 -17.89
N ILE A 46 -11.13 -3.65 -17.88
CA ILE A 46 -11.90 -2.42 -18.07
C ILE A 46 -11.67 -1.47 -16.89
N LEU A 47 -11.84 -1.94 -15.65
CA LEU A 47 -11.56 -1.13 -14.45
C LEU A 47 -10.15 -0.55 -14.47
N ARG A 48 -9.15 -1.37 -14.81
CA ARG A 48 -7.77 -0.91 -14.96
C ARG A 48 -7.64 0.25 -15.95
N ALA A 49 -8.31 0.15 -17.09
CA ALA A 49 -8.28 1.19 -18.12
C ALA A 49 -8.93 2.49 -17.61
N LEU A 50 -10.05 2.39 -16.90
CA LEU A 50 -10.74 3.53 -16.29
C LEU A 50 -9.89 4.21 -15.21
N PHE A 51 -9.34 3.44 -14.26
CA PHE A 51 -8.48 3.99 -13.20
C PHE A 51 -7.21 4.64 -13.74
N ARG A 52 -6.69 4.21 -14.90
CA ARG A 52 -5.52 4.80 -15.56
C ARG A 52 -5.87 6.06 -16.38
N HIS A 53 -7.14 6.29 -16.69
CA HIS A 53 -7.54 7.39 -17.58
C HIS A 53 -7.34 8.76 -16.91
N ASN A 54 -6.60 9.66 -17.55
CA ASN A 54 -6.26 10.97 -16.98
C ASN A 54 -7.51 11.84 -16.74
N GLN A 55 -8.43 11.91 -17.70
CA GLN A 55 -9.64 12.74 -17.62
C GLN A 55 -10.64 12.23 -16.57
N LEU A 56 -10.60 10.95 -16.21
CA LEU A 56 -11.51 10.36 -15.22
C LEU A 56 -10.97 10.49 -13.78
N GLY A 57 -9.89 11.23 -13.56
CA GLY A 57 -9.08 11.12 -12.35
C GLY A 57 -9.81 11.40 -11.04
N GLU A 58 -10.62 12.46 -11.01
CA GLU A 58 -11.41 12.82 -9.82
C GLU A 58 -12.61 11.88 -9.66
N VAL A 59 -13.30 11.55 -10.75
CA VAL A 59 -14.54 10.75 -10.71
C VAL A 59 -14.30 9.28 -10.35
N VAL A 60 -13.13 8.70 -10.68
CA VAL A 60 -12.80 7.31 -10.27
C VAL A 60 -12.37 7.22 -8.80
N MET A 61 -12.04 8.35 -8.15
CA MET A 61 -11.41 8.34 -6.84
C MET A 61 -12.27 7.69 -5.74
N PRO A 62 -13.59 7.91 -5.66
CA PRO A 62 -14.45 7.23 -4.68
C PRO A 62 -14.44 5.70 -4.81
N HIS A 63 -14.16 5.19 -6.02
CA HIS A 63 -14.16 3.76 -6.35
C HIS A 63 -12.82 3.06 -6.09
N CYS A 64 -11.75 3.82 -5.81
CA CYS A 64 -10.40 3.29 -5.63
C CYS A 64 -10.31 2.27 -4.48
N ALA A 65 -11.00 2.49 -3.36
CA ALA A 65 -10.98 1.57 -2.22
C ALA A 65 -11.55 0.19 -2.58
N HIS A 66 -12.72 0.16 -3.25
CA HIS A 66 -13.33 -1.10 -3.66
C HIS A 66 -12.48 -1.80 -4.73
N GLY A 67 -11.98 -1.05 -5.72
CA GLY A 67 -11.05 -1.57 -6.72
C GLY A 67 -9.80 -2.20 -6.08
N LEU A 68 -9.24 -1.58 -5.04
CA LEU A 68 -8.04 -2.08 -4.36
C LEU A 68 -8.33 -3.38 -3.59
N LYS A 69 -9.49 -3.48 -2.93
CA LYS A 69 -9.93 -4.73 -2.26
C LYS A 69 -10.06 -5.88 -3.26
N ILE A 70 -10.70 -5.63 -4.41
CA ILE A 70 -10.84 -6.62 -5.50
C ILE A 70 -9.48 -7.05 -6.03
N ALA A 71 -8.60 -6.07 -6.29
CA ALA A 71 -7.26 -6.35 -6.78
C ALA A 71 -6.48 -7.23 -5.79
N ILE A 72 -6.42 -6.85 -4.51
CA ILE A 72 -5.71 -7.60 -3.45
C ILE A 72 -6.24 -9.02 -3.31
N ARG A 73 -7.57 -9.23 -3.25
CA ARG A 73 -8.17 -10.57 -3.19
C ARG A 73 -7.82 -11.41 -4.43
N GLY A 74 -7.75 -10.79 -5.60
CA GLY A 74 -7.45 -11.48 -6.84
C GLY A 74 -6.02 -12.03 -6.94
N PHE A 75 -5.07 -11.56 -6.12
CA PHE A 75 -3.73 -12.16 -6.04
C PHE A 75 -3.79 -13.63 -5.59
N SER A 76 -4.74 -13.99 -4.74
CA SER A 76 -4.94 -15.35 -4.23
C SER A 76 -5.87 -16.20 -5.10
N SER A 77 -6.29 -15.72 -6.28
CA SER A 77 -7.16 -16.50 -7.17
C SER A 77 -6.45 -17.74 -7.71
N SER A 78 -7.15 -18.86 -7.83
CA SER A 78 -6.65 -20.09 -8.48
C SER A 78 -6.45 -19.91 -9.99
N ALA A 79 -7.22 -19.02 -10.62
CA ALA A 79 -7.14 -18.76 -12.06
C ALA A 79 -6.04 -17.75 -12.40
N TRP A 80 -5.08 -18.15 -13.24
CA TRP A 80 -3.93 -17.33 -13.62
C TRP A 80 -4.32 -15.98 -14.23
N GLY A 81 -5.33 -15.95 -15.11
CA GLY A 81 -5.76 -14.70 -15.74
C GLY A 81 -6.33 -13.68 -14.74
N ILE A 82 -6.99 -14.13 -13.67
CA ILE A 82 -7.47 -13.24 -12.60
C ILE A 82 -6.27 -12.68 -11.83
N ARG A 83 -5.29 -13.52 -11.46
CA ARG A 83 -4.08 -13.04 -10.79
C ARG A 83 -3.35 -11.98 -11.60
N ASN A 84 -3.17 -12.22 -12.91
CA ASN A 84 -2.51 -11.28 -13.81
C ASN A 84 -3.30 -9.97 -13.94
N SER A 85 -4.61 -10.05 -14.24
CA SER A 85 -5.45 -8.86 -14.37
C SER A 85 -5.57 -8.07 -13.07
N SER A 86 -5.63 -8.73 -11.92
CA SER A 86 -5.61 -8.07 -10.60
C SER A 86 -4.28 -7.40 -10.30
N THR A 87 -3.15 -7.99 -10.73
CA THR A 87 -1.83 -7.34 -10.61
C THR A 87 -1.78 -6.05 -11.42
N LEU A 88 -2.30 -6.07 -12.65
CA LEU A 88 -2.33 -4.90 -13.52
C LEU A 88 -3.31 -3.82 -13.00
N LEU A 89 -4.46 -4.22 -12.47
CA LEU A 89 -5.41 -3.33 -11.80
C LEU A 89 -4.78 -2.68 -10.55
N PHE A 90 -4.13 -3.48 -9.70
CA PHE A 90 -3.40 -3.01 -8.52
C PHE A 90 -2.38 -1.94 -8.89
N SER A 91 -1.56 -2.18 -9.92
CA SER A 91 -0.58 -1.19 -10.40
C SER A 91 -1.23 0.13 -10.81
N ALA A 92 -2.35 0.08 -11.55
CA ALA A 92 -3.09 1.28 -11.96
C ALA A 92 -3.64 2.05 -10.74
N LEU A 93 -4.18 1.35 -9.75
CA LEU A 93 -4.70 1.94 -8.51
C LEU A 93 -3.60 2.56 -7.65
N ILE A 94 -2.45 1.89 -7.50
CA ILE A 94 -1.30 2.45 -6.78
C ILE A 94 -0.84 3.76 -7.42
N MET A 95 -0.74 3.79 -8.76
CA MET A 95 -0.40 5.02 -9.47
C MET A 95 -1.48 6.11 -9.35
N ARG A 96 -2.76 5.74 -9.30
CA ARG A 96 -3.87 6.67 -9.11
C ARG A 96 -3.86 7.31 -7.71
N ILE A 97 -3.61 6.51 -6.68
CA ILE A 97 -3.69 6.95 -5.29
C ILE A 97 -2.42 7.69 -4.86
N PHE A 98 -1.24 7.16 -5.22
CA PHE A 98 0.06 7.66 -4.76
C PHE A 98 0.88 8.37 -5.85
N GLY A 99 0.31 8.54 -7.03
CA GLY A 99 1.00 9.13 -8.18
C GLY A 99 2.01 8.19 -8.84
N VAL A 100 2.56 8.64 -9.97
CA VAL A 100 3.54 7.87 -10.75
C VAL A 100 4.90 7.90 -10.06
N GLN A 101 5.45 6.72 -9.78
CA GLN A 101 6.82 6.57 -9.30
C GLN A 101 7.78 6.58 -10.49
N ARG A 102 8.68 7.58 -10.52
CA ARG A 102 9.68 7.74 -11.59
C ARG A 102 11.01 7.06 -11.28
N LEU A 103 11.26 6.76 -10.01
CA LEU A 103 12.44 6.01 -9.58
C LEU A 103 12.21 4.53 -9.84
N ARG A 104 13.14 3.88 -10.54
CA ARG A 104 13.08 2.42 -10.81
C ARG A 104 13.30 1.58 -9.56
N ASP A 105 14.01 2.13 -8.57
CA ASP A 105 14.28 1.44 -7.33
C ASP A 105 13.03 1.39 -6.43
N MET A 106 12.49 0.19 -6.25
CA MET A 106 11.34 -0.05 -5.37
C MET A 106 11.69 0.09 -3.89
N GLU A 107 12.97 0.04 -3.53
CA GLU A 107 13.43 0.18 -2.14
C GLU A 107 13.50 1.65 -1.70
N LEU A 108 13.58 2.58 -2.65
CA LEU A 108 13.67 4.03 -2.41
C LEU A 108 12.44 4.76 -2.95
N ILE A 109 11.28 4.50 -2.33
CA ILE A 109 10.04 5.22 -2.64
C ILE A 109 10.21 6.70 -2.24
N SER A 110 10.08 7.59 -3.23
CA SER A 110 10.08 9.04 -3.01
C SER A 110 8.96 9.45 -2.07
N ILE A 111 9.22 10.43 -1.19
CA ILE A 111 8.20 10.99 -0.29
C ILE A 111 6.99 11.55 -1.07
N LYS A 112 7.19 11.98 -2.33
CA LYS A 112 6.11 12.44 -3.23
C LYS A 112 5.16 11.32 -3.67
N ASN A 113 5.59 10.06 -3.55
CA ASN A 113 4.78 8.88 -3.82
C ASN A 113 4.38 8.15 -2.53
N LYS A 114 4.45 8.85 -1.40
CA LYS A 114 3.95 8.43 -0.11
C LYS A 114 2.85 9.37 0.37
N MET A 115 1.99 8.89 1.25
CA MET A 115 0.90 9.64 1.88
C MET A 115 0.94 9.41 3.38
N GLN A 116 0.52 10.40 4.16
CA GLN A 116 0.30 10.19 5.59
C GLN A 116 -0.78 9.13 5.77
N GLY A 117 -0.54 8.13 6.63
CA GLY A 117 -1.48 7.04 6.84
C GLY A 117 -2.85 7.53 7.29
N GLN A 118 -2.89 8.56 8.14
CA GLN A 118 -4.14 9.21 8.55
C GLN A 118 -4.95 9.76 7.38
N ILE A 119 -4.31 10.51 6.45
CA ILE A 119 -4.98 11.05 5.26
C ILE A 119 -5.51 9.92 4.38
N PHE A 120 -4.71 8.87 4.21
CA PHE A 120 -5.09 7.70 3.42
C PHE A 120 -6.34 7.01 3.99
N PHE A 121 -6.38 6.78 5.31
CA PHE A 121 -7.52 6.09 5.94
C PHE A 121 -8.73 7.00 6.18
N VAL A 122 -8.57 8.32 6.29
CA VAL A 122 -9.71 9.25 6.23
C VAL A 122 -10.34 9.22 4.84
N ARG A 123 -9.52 9.16 3.78
CA ARG A 123 -10.00 9.08 2.39
C ARG A 123 -10.60 7.73 2.04
N PHE A 124 -10.07 6.64 2.62
CA PHE A 124 -10.45 5.26 2.33
C PHE A 124 -10.66 4.45 3.63
N PRO A 125 -11.68 4.76 4.43
CA PRO A 125 -11.85 4.24 5.80
C PRO A 125 -11.92 2.70 5.83
N ASP A 126 -12.67 2.10 4.91
CA ASP A 126 -12.87 0.65 4.91
C ASP A 126 -11.62 -0.15 4.52
N LEU A 127 -10.52 0.51 4.10
CA LEU A 127 -9.26 -0.17 3.84
C LEU A 127 -8.52 -0.51 5.13
N PHE A 128 -8.69 0.24 6.22
CA PHE A 128 -7.96 -0.01 7.46
C PHE A 128 -8.27 -1.42 8.00
N LYS A 129 -9.56 -1.70 8.23
CA LYS A 129 -10.03 -3.00 8.70
C LYS A 129 -9.70 -4.11 7.71
N PHE A 130 -9.96 -3.88 6.42
CA PHE A 130 -9.68 -4.86 5.37
C PHE A 130 -8.20 -5.27 5.31
N LEU A 131 -7.27 -4.33 5.39
CA LEU A 131 -5.84 -4.64 5.34
C LEU A 131 -5.39 -5.44 6.58
N LEU A 132 -5.92 -5.12 7.77
CA LEU A 132 -5.65 -5.89 8.99
C LEU A 132 -6.18 -7.33 8.87
N GLU A 133 -7.42 -7.52 8.43
CA GLU A 133 -8.00 -8.85 8.21
C GLU A 133 -7.17 -9.68 7.22
N GLN A 134 -6.67 -9.05 6.15
CA GLN A 134 -5.83 -9.76 5.18
C GLN A 134 -4.43 -10.07 5.70
N LEU A 135 -3.86 -9.24 6.58
CA LEU A 135 -2.60 -9.54 7.26
C LEU A 135 -2.76 -10.71 8.25
N GLU A 136 -3.88 -10.76 8.96
CA GLU A 136 -4.24 -11.87 9.85
C GLU A 136 -4.38 -13.18 9.07
N VAL A 137 -5.11 -13.18 7.95
CA VAL A 137 -5.19 -14.37 7.09
C VAL A 137 -3.79 -14.78 6.62
N ALA A 138 -2.99 -13.81 6.17
CA ALA A 138 -1.63 -14.06 5.71
C ALA A 138 -0.65 -14.52 6.81
N SER A 139 -0.93 -14.27 8.10
CA SER A 139 -0.07 -14.74 9.20
C SER A 139 -0.23 -16.23 9.51
N HIS A 140 -1.35 -16.83 9.09
CA HIS A 140 -1.61 -18.26 9.28
C HIS A 140 -1.01 -19.13 8.17
N GLU A 141 -0.47 -18.52 7.11
CA GLU A 141 0.12 -19.21 5.98
C GLU A 141 1.59 -18.84 5.82
N VAL A 142 2.43 -19.81 5.44
CA VAL A 142 3.84 -19.53 5.12
C VAL A 142 3.97 -18.58 3.92
N TYR A 143 3.07 -18.74 2.95
CA TYR A 143 3.00 -17.95 1.73
C TYR A 143 1.54 -17.63 1.39
N HIS A 144 1.12 -16.39 1.64
CA HIS A 144 -0.17 -15.89 1.17
C HIS A 144 0.04 -14.85 0.05
N PRO A 145 -0.47 -15.06 -1.18
CA PRO A 145 -0.23 -14.17 -2.32
C PRO A 145 -0.63 -12.71 -2.11
N SER A 146 -1.64 -12.44 -1.27
CA SER A 146 -2.11 -11.07 -0.97
C SER A 146 -1.17 -10.29 -0.05
N LEU A 147 -0.24 -10.96 0.65
CA LEU A 147 0.68 -10.29 1.58
C LEU A 147 1.56 -9.27 0.85
N TYR A 148 2.07 -9.64 -0.33
CA TYR A 148 2.94 -8.77 -1.12
C TYR A 148 2.28 -7.43 -1.50
N PRO A 149 1.10 -7.37 -2.15
CA PRO A 149 0.46 -6.10 -2.47
C PRO A 149 0.06 -5.30 -1.23
N ILE A 150 -0.28 -5.94 -0.10
CA ILE A 150 -0.57 -5.22 1.15
C ILE A 150 0.68 -4.48 1.64
N LEU A 151 1.82 -5.16 1.70
CA LEU A 151 3.08 -4.53 2.10
C LEU A 151 3.48 -3.39 1.14
N LEU A 152 3.18 -3.50 -0.15
CA LEU A 152 3.41 -2.41 -1.12
C LEU A 152 2.55 -1.17 -0.83
N VAL A 153 1.31 -1.35 -0.35
CA VAL A 153 0.46 -0.24 0.11
C VAL A 153 1.05 0.38 1.37
N LEU A 154 1.34 -0.43 2.38
CA LEU A 154 1.87 0.05 3.67
C LEU A 154 3.20 0.78 3.54
N ASN A 155 4.07 0.35 2.63
CA ASN A 155 5.34 1.02 2.34
C ASN A 155 5.18 2.42 1.72
N ARG A 156 3.98 2.76 1.22
CA ARG A 156 3.64 4.10 0.74
C ARG A 156 2.96 4.96 1.80
N LEU A 157 2.71 4.41 2.98
CA LEU A 157 2.19 5.15 4.12
C LEU A 157 3.34 5.60 5.02
N TYR A 158 3.13 6.69 5.74
CA TYR A 158 4.02 7.10 6.83
C TYR A 158 3.24 7.76 7.98
N SER A 159 3.82 7.72 9.18
CA SER A 159 3.31 8.42 10.36
C SER A 159 3.96 9.80 10.53
N ASN A 160 3.19 10.79 10.98
CA ASN A 160 3.67 12.11 11.42
C ASN A 160 3.26 12.38 12.88
N LYS A 161 3.89 13.38 13.49
CA LYS A 161 4.14 13.50 14.93
C LYS A 161 3.13 14.37 15.71
N GLU A 162 2.10 14.93 15.07
CA GLU A 162 1.47 16.17 15.58
C GLU A 162 -0.05 16.13 15.74
N THR A 163 -0.75 15.11 15.26
CA THR A 163 -2.20 15.07 15.34
C THR A 163 -2.68 14.18 16.48
N LEU A 164 -3.65 14.70 17.25
CA LEU A 164 -4.52 13.92 18.14
C LEU A 164 -5.26 12.88 17.29
N ASP A 165 -4.60 11.76 16.98
CA ASP A 165 -5.04 10.84 15.94
C ASP A 165 -6.17 9.92 16.42
N ARG A 166 -7.19 9.77 15.56
CA ARG A 166 -8.25 8.74 15.68
C ARG A 166 -7.87 7.41 15.00
N VAL A 167 -6.77 7.37 14.24
CA VAL A 167 -6.36 6.21 13.44
C VAL A 167 -4.99 5.72 13.92
N HIS A 168 -4.96 4.57 14.60
CA HIS A 168 -3.75 3.99 15.16
C HIS A 168 -3.01 3.12 14.13
N LEU A 169 -2.07 3.71 13.40
CA LEU A 169 -1.19 2.97 12.47
C LEU A 169 -0.34 1.90 13.19
N ASP A 170 -0.17 2.05 14.50
CA ASP A 170 0.50 1.08 15.37
C ASP A 170 -0.14 -0.32 15.30
N ALA A 171 -1.44 -0.42 14.93
CA ALA A 171 -2.13 -1.70 14.75
C ALA A 171 -1.50 -2.61 13.69
N PHE A 172 -0.75 -2.05 12.73
CA PHE A 172 -0.05 -2.84 11.72
C PHE A 172 1.31 -3.37 12.21
N LEU A 173 1.90 -2.78 13.25
CA LEU A 173 3.27 -3.08 13.68
C LEU A 173 3.46 -4.52 14.17
N PRO A 174 2.54 -5.15 14.94
CA PRO A 174 2.68 -6.55 15.35
C PRO A 174 2.79 -7.50 14.15
N TYR A 175 2.00 -7.26 13.10
CA TYR A 175 2.08 -8.03 11.86
C TYR A 175 3.41 -7.83 11.14
N MET A 176 3.90 -6.58 11.08
CA MET A 176 5.19 -6.32 10.44
C MET A 176 6.31 -7.05 11.19
N GLU A 177 6.28 -7.06 12.52
CA GLU A 177 7.25 -7.79 13.35
C GLU A 177 7.19 -9.30 13.09
N PHE A 178 5.99 -9.87 13.03
CA PHE A 178 5.78 -11.27 12.68
C PHE A 178 6.42 -11.62 11.32
N PHE A 179 6.19 -10.79 10.30
CA PHE A 179 6.70 -11.02 8.95
C PHE A 179 8.21 -10.78 8.78
N LEU A 180 8.92 -10.27 9.80
CA LEU A 180 10.39 -10.24 9.79
C LEU A 180 11.01 -11.65 9.82
N SER A 181 10.28 -12.65 10.31
CA SER A 181 10.73 -14.05 10.31
C SER A 181 10.33 -14.85 9.06
N ASN A 182 9.59 -14.22 8.13
CA ASN A 182 9.03 -14.92 6.96
C ASN A 182 10.15 -15.55 6.09
N PRO A 183 9.96 -16.74 5.49
CA PRO A 183 10.97 -17.38 4.64
C PRO A 183 11.37 -16.55 3.42
N SER A 184 10.45 -15.75 2.86
CA SER A 184 10.73 -14.90 1.71
C SER A 184 11.52 -13.65 2.12
N HIS A 185 12.75 -13.55 1.62
CA HIS A 185 13.60 -12.35 1.77
C HIS A 185 12.87 -11.06 1.36
N LYS A 186 12.06 -11.11 0.29
CA LYS A 186 11.35 -9.94 -0.22
C LYS A 186 10.28 -9.45 0.75
N ILE A 187 9.59 -10.38 1.42
CA ILE A 187 8.58 -10.07 2.45
C ILE A 187 9.27 -9.46 3.67
N ARG A 188 10.36 -10.05 4.16
CA ARG A 188 11.14 -9.49 5.28
C ARG A 188 11.56 -8.04 5.02
N ASN A 189 12.09 -7.75 3.83
CA ASN A 189 12.54 -6.41 3.46
C ASN A 189 11.37 -5.41 3.43
N LEU A 190 10.24 -5.80 2.84
CA LEU A 190 9.06 -4.95 2.78
C LEU A 190 8.43 -4.73 4.17
N ALA A 191 8.43 -5.73 5.04
CA ALA A 191 7.96 -5.62 6.41
C ALA A 191 8.85 -4.67 7.23
N ALA A 192 10.17 -4.84 7.17
CA ALA A 192 11.15 -3.95 7.79
C ALA A 192 10.99 -2.49 7.32
N GLN A 193 10.79 -2.27 6.01
CA GLN A 193 10.59 -0.94 5.44
C GLN A 193 9.24 -0.31 5.86
N ALA A 194 8.19 -1.12 5.97
CA ALA A 194 6.87 -0.68 6.44
C ALA A 194 6.94 -0.29 7.92
N THR A 195 7.56 -1.11 8.78
CA THR A 195 7.81 -0.79 10.20
C THR A 195 8.50 0.56 10.35
N ALA A 196 9.54 0.80 9.57
CA ALA A 196 10.29 2.05 9.62
C ALA A 196 9.47 3.27 9.16
N SER A 197 8.50 3.09 8.26
CA SER A 197 7.65 4.18 7.77
C SER A 197 6.45 4.46 8.69
N LEU A 198 5.90 3.41 9.30
CA LEU A 198 4.69 3.48 10.12
C LEU A 198 4.96 3.91 11.56
N ILE A 199 6.18 3.70 12.07
CA ILE A 199 6.52 4.11 13.42
C ILE A 199 6.56 5.64 13.54
N GLU A 200 6.00 6.15 14.64
CA GLU A 200 6.20 7.54 14.99
C GLU A 200 7.67 7.82 15.26
N ILE A 201 8.18 8.93 14.72
CA ILE A 201 9.59 9.33 14.88
C ILE A 201 9.97 9.60 16.36
N ASN A 202 9.01 9.75 17.29
CA ASN A 202 9.29 9.78 18.74
C ASN A 202 9.61 8.39 19.33
N LYS A 203 8.95 7.36 18.80
CA LYS A 203 9.14 5.96 19.22
C LYS A 203 10.35 5.32 18.51
N LEU A 204 10.89 5.98 17.48
CA LEU A 204 12.00 5.49 16.66
C LEU A 204 13.26 5.11 17.47
N PRO A 205 13.80 5.96 18.39
CA PRO A 205 14.99 5.58 19.16
C PRO A 205 14.77 4.33 20.00
N HIS A 206 13.63 4.25 20.68
CA HIS A 206 13.27 3.09 21.49
C HIS A 206 13.14 1.81 20.64
N ALA A 207 12.50 1.90 19.47
CA ALA A 207 12.38 0.77 18.56
C ALA A 207 13.73 0.29 18.02
N VAL A 208 14.67 1.20 17.74
CA VAL A 208 16.03 0.83 17.34
C VAL A 208 16.74 0.07 18.47
N VAL A 209 16.71 0.59 19.70
CA VAL A 209 17.30 -0.08 20.86
C VAL A 209 16.68 -1.45 21.10
N SER A 210 15.35 -1.56 21.09
CA SER A 210 14.64 -2.84 21.22
C SER A 210 15.05 -3.84 20.13
N THR A 211 15.22 -3.38 18.88
CA THR A 211 15.66 -4.24 17.78
C THR A 211 17.10 -4.73 17.97
N ILE A 212 18.00 -3.88 18.48
CA ILE A 212 19.38 -4.25 18.80
C ILE A 212 19.41 -5.29 19.93
N VAL A 213 18.59 -5.13 20.97
CA VAL A 213 18.46 -6.13 22.05
C VAL A 213 17.97 -7.47 21.51
N SER A 214 16.97 -7.48 20.63
CA SER A 214 16.51 -8.72 20.01
C SER A 214 17.58 -9.39 19.13
N LEU A 215 18.51 -8.62 18.55
CA LEU A 215 19.64 -9.15 17.77
C LEU A 215 20.71 -9.82 18.63
N THR A 216 20.78 -9.55 19.93
CA THR A 216 21.76 -10.22 20.82
C THR A 216 21.29 -11.59 21.29
N ASP A 217 20.02 -11.94 21.07
CA ASP A 217 19.48 -13.25 21.38
C ASP A 217 19.96 -14.29 20.34
N ALA A 218 20.85 -15.19 20.75
CA ALA A 218 21.39 -16.24 19.90
C ALA A 218 20.38 -17.35 19.54
N THR A 219 19.18 -17.35 20.14
CA THR A 219 18.14 -18.36 19.90
C THR A 219 17.22 -18.02 18.74
N ILE A 220 17.31 -16.80 18.20
CA ILE A 220 16.45 -16.37 17.09
C ILE A 220 16.79 -17.11 15.79
N SER A 221 15.76 -17.33 14.97
CA SER A 221 15.97 -17.90 13.63
C SER A 221 16.81 -16.97 12.74
N ASN A 222 17.58 -17.56 11.82
CA ASN A 222 18.34 -16.80 10.83
C ASN A 222 17.47 -15.84 10.00
N ASN A 223 16.25 -16.26 9.66
CA ASN A 223 15.30 -15.40 8.94
C ASN A 223 14.92 -14.18 9.77
N TYR A 224 14.60 -14.37 11.05
CA TYR A 224 14.25 -13.26 11.94
C TYR A 224 15.43 -12.34 12.20
N CYS A 225 16.62 -12.88 12.48
CA CYS A 225 17.86 -12.11 12.58
C CYS A 225 18.07 -11.22 11.34
N HIS A 226 17.97 -11.79 10.15
CA HIS A 226 18.05 -11.04 8.91
C HIS A 226 16.97 -9.97 8.78
N GLY A 227 15.73 -10.25 9.17
CA GLY A 227 14.64 -9.27 9.18
C GLY A 227 14.91 -8.10 10.13
N LEU A 228 15.43 -8.38 11.33
CA LEU A 228 15.83 -7.36 12.31
C LEU A 228 16.98 -6.49 11.78
N LEU A 229 18.00 -7.09 11.13
CA LEU A 229 19.09 -6.34 10.50
C LEU A 229 18.57 -5.39 9.42
N GLN A 230 17.63 -5.84 8.59
CA GLN A 230 16.97 -4.97 7.60
C GLN A 230 16.20 -3.83 8.27
N LYS A 231 15.46 -4.13 9.35
CA LYS A 231 14.72 -3.12 10.12
C LYS A 231 15.64 -2.04 10.68
N VAL A 232 16.77 -2.40 11.31
CA VAL A 232 17.77 -1.44 11.79
C VAL A 232 18.31 -0.59 10.63
N SER A 233 18.71 -1.21 9.52
CA SER A 233 19.21 -0.50 8.34
C SER A 233 18.21 0.52 7.79
N ARG A 234 16.90 0.20 7.78
CA ARG A 234 15.86 1.13 7.32
C ARG A 234 15.65 2.29 8.30
N HIS A 235 15.70 2.03 9.60
CA HIS A 235 15.57 3.08 10.62
C HIS A 235 16.74 4.08 10.58
N THR A 236 17.99 3.62 10.39
CA THR A 236 19.16 4.50 10.28
C THR A 236 19.14 5.37 9.03
N LEU A 237 18.71 4.81 7.88
CA LEU A 237 18.53 5.57 6.64
C LEU A 237 17.48 6.69 6.76
N LEU A 238 16.41 6.47 7.55
CA LEU A 238 15.43 7.52 7.83
C LEU A 238 16.01 8.59 8.76
N GLY A 239 16.74 8.19 9.80
CA GLY A 239 17.43 9.10 10.70
C GLY A 239 18.37 10.07 9.97
N HIS A 240 19.22 9.56 9.08
CA HIS A 240 20.12 10.38 8.25
C HIS A 240 19.39 11.34 7.31
N LYS A 241 18.23 10.96 6.77
CA LYS A 241 17.42 11.87 5.93
C LYS A 241 16.75 12.96 6.78
N SER A 242 16.31 12.63 7.99
CA SER A 242 15.75 13.60 8.93
C SER A 242 16.79 14.63 9.38
N THR A 243 18.04 14.22 9.67
CA THR A 243 19.12 15.15 10.02
C THR A 243 19.47 16.08 8.86
N ASN A 244 19.59 15.55 7.63
CA ASN A 244 19.90 16.37 6.44
C ASN A 244 18.76 17.34 6.08
N LEU A 245 17.51 16.98 6.34
CA LEU A 245 16.35 17.88 6.15
C LEU A 245 16.29 18.99 7.21
N LEU A 246 16.76 18.73 8.43
CA LEU A 246 16.87 19.74 9.48
C LEU A 246 18.06 20.68 9.19
N GLU A 247 19.23 20.16 8.84
CA GLU A 247 20.40 20.96 8.44
C GLU A 247 20.12 21.83 7.20
N GLY A 248 19.40 21.30 6.21
CA GLY A 248 18.98 22.06 5.03
C GLY A 248 17.95 23.16 5.31
N LYS A 249 17.19 23.07 6.42
CA LYS A 249 16.31 24.15 6.90
C LYS A 249 17.09 25.20 7.70
N PHE A 250 18.05 24.79 8.53
CA PHE A 250 18.94 25.71 9.26
C PHE A 250 19.79 26.57 8.31
N ASN A 251 20.32 25.98 7.23
CA ASN A 251 21.09 26.73 6.23
C ASN A 251 20.25 27.70 5.39
N LYS A 252 18.92 27.54 5.33
CA LYS A 252 18.02 28.52 4.69
C LYS A 252 17.52 29.62 5.62
N MET A 253 17.59 29.42 6.95
CA MET A 253 17.28 30.46 7.93
C MET A 253 18.46 31.37 8.23
N ASN A 254 19.71 30.93 7.99
CA ASN A 254 20.92 31.75 8.14
C ASN A 254 21.31 32.56 6.89
N ILE A 255 20.43 32.63 5.88
CA ILE A 255 20.56 33.54 4.73
C ILE A 255 19.36 34.49 4.74
N LYS A 256 19.34 35.40 5.70
CA LYS A 256 18.61 36.67 5.67
C LYS A 256 19.32 37.68 6.55
#